data_AF-A0A1Z4IK13-F1
#
_entry.id   AF-A0A1Z4IK13-F1
#
_cell.length_a   1.000
_cell.length_b   1.000
_cell.length_c   1.000
_cell.angle_alpha   90.00
_cell.angle_beta   90.00
_cell.angle_gamma   90.00
#
_symmetry.space_group_name_H-M   'P 1'
#
loop_
_entity.id
_entity.type
_entity.pdbx_description
1 polymer ?
#
loop_
_entity_poly.entity_id
_entity_poly.type
_entity_poly.pdbx_seq_one_letter_code
_entity_poly.pdbx_strand_id
1 'polypeptide(L)'
;MLDWAEQKRLQLKPADSVTWVNRINIFNCDRHRQDVAQRRGYERTERFSYYGKRDLSTAISPTALPKGYLIRPISDLKDIEQRAVLHEIAAGGSRITQAQYQTMMNQAFTYRQDLDLVVTTLDGQIVAFCTAWFDARNKIGVFEPLGCHPDYRRRGLTRNLLYEGMRCLKRLGVQPGYVQVRFVLEKPNIWVDSRLQ
;
A
#
# COMPACT_ATOMS: atom_id res chain seq x y z
N MET A 1 -12.32 -19.51 -4.31
CA MET A 1 -11.01 -18.80 -4.20
C MET A 1 -9.98 -19.60 -3.42
N LEU A 2 -10.30 -20.10 -2.21
CA LEU A 2 -9.38 -20.96 -1.42
C LEU A 2 -9.04 -22.27 -2.15
N ASP A 3 -10.04 -22.97 -2.71
CA ASP A 3 -9.79 -24.22 -3.46
C ASP A 3 -8.83 -24.00 -4.64
N TRP A 4 -9.00 -22.89 -5.36
CA TRP A 4 -8.09 -22.53 -6.46
C TRP A 4 -6.68 -22.24 -5.94
N ALA A 5 -6.54 -21.49 -4.84
CA ALA A 5 -5.22 -21.19 -4.26
C ALA A 5 -4.50 -22.46 -3.79
N GLU A 6 -5.23 -23.38 -3.14
CA GLU A 6 -4.69 -24.66 -2.68
C GLU A 6 -4.26 -25.57 -3.83
N GLN A 7 -5.04 -25.64 -4.90
CA GLN A 7 -4.78 -26.55 -6.03
C GLN A 7 -3.77 -25.99 -7.05
N LYS A 8 -3.83 -24.68 -7.34
CA LYS A 8 -3.12 -24.10 -8.49
C LYS A 8 -1.89 -23.30 -8.09
N ARG A 9 -1.87 -22.64 -6.93
CA ARG A 9 -0.74 -21.78 -6.56
C ARG A 9 0.53 -22.56 -6.23
N LEU A 10 0.39 -23.78 -5.73
CA LEU A 10 1.53 -24.67 -5.47
C LEU A 10 2.24 -25.10 -6.77
N GLN A 11 1.51 -25.18 -7.88
CA GLN A 11 2.06 -25.50 -9.19
C GLN A 11 2.94 -24.36 -9.74
N LEU A 12 2.86 -23.17 -9.15
CA LEU A 12 3.65 -21.99 -9.51
C LEU A 12 4.88 -21.80 -8.60
N LYS A 13 5.23 -22.79 -7.78
CA LYS A 13 6.41 -22.73 -6.89
C LYS A 13 7.68 -22.57 -7.74
N PRO A 14 8.48 -21.50 -7.53
CA PRO A 14 9.80 -21.37 -8.15
C PRO A 14 10.74 -22.49 -7.71
N ALA A 15 11.57 -23.00 -8.61
CA ALA A 15 12.47 -24.13 -8.35
C ALA A 15 13.41 -23.90 -7.15
N ASP A 16 13.81 -22.64 -6.96
CA ASP A 16 14.75 -22.14 -5.97
C ASP A 16 14.08 -21.70 -4.66
N SER A 17 12.76 -21.88 -4.53
CA SER A 17 12.03 -21.58 -3.28
C SER A 17 12.19 -22.68 -2.23
N VAL A 18 12.92 -22.36 -1.16
CA VAL A 18 13.11 -23.23 0.02
C VAL A 18 11.81 -23.42 0.81
N THR A 19 10.92 -22.42 0.83
CA THR A 19 9.63 -22.49 1.53
C THR A 19 8.54 -21.87 0.66
N TRP A 20 7.47 -22.63 0.38
CA TRP A 20 6.36 -22.17 -0.45
C TRP A 20 5.03 -22.59 0.16
N VAL A 21 4.35 -21.63 0.78
CA VAL A 21 3.13 -21.85 1.56
C VAL A 21 2.01 -20.93 1.09
N ASN A 22 0.78 -21.40 1.20
CA ASN A 22 -0.38 -20.54 1.01
C ASN A 22 -0.53 -19.58 2.19
N ARG A 23 -0.72 -18.29 1.88
CA ARG A 23 -0.93 -17.22 2.85
C ARG A 23 -2.22 -16.48 2.56
N ILE A 24 -3.04 -16.28 3.58
CA ILE A 24 -4.29 -15.53 3.50
C ILE A 24 -4.39 -14.52 4.65
N ASN A 25 -4.91 -13.33 4.36
CA ASN A 25 -5.24 -12.31 5.36
C ASN A 25 -6.71 -12.49 5.77
N ILE A 26 -6.97 -12.73 7.05
CA ILE A 26 -8.33 -12.86 7.58
C ILE A 26 -8.53 -11.87 8.72
N PHE A 27 -9.58 -11.04 8.62
CA PHE A 27 -9.92 -10.07 9.66
C PHE A 27 -10.38 -10.77 10.95
N ASN A 28 -10.09 -10.17 12.10
CA ASN A 28 -10.46 -10.74 13.40
C ASN A 28 -11.98 -10.88 13.59
N CYS A 29 -12.77 -10.03 12.94
CA CYS A 29 -14.23 -10.06 12.96
C CYS A 29 -14.83 -11.16 12.05
N ASP A 30 -14.08 -11.66 11.06
CA ASP A 30 -14.55 -12.67 10.11
C ASP A 30 -14.39 -14.08 10.68
N ARG A 31 -15.23 -14.41 11.67
CA ARG A 31 -15.20 -15.70 12.39
C ARG A 31 -15.44 -16.88 11.45
N HIS A 32 -16.40 -16.75 10.54
CA HIS A 32 -16.71 -17.80 9.58
C HIS A 32 -15.48 -18.20 8.76
N ARG A 33 -14.73 -17.21 8.25
CA ARG A 33 -13.54 -17.49 7.44
C ARG A 33 -12.37 -18.02 8.27
N GLN A 34 -12.25 -17.64 9.54
CA GLN A 34 -11.30 -18.25 10.49
C GLN A 34 -11.62 -19.74 10.69
N ASP A 35 -12.88 -20.09 10.92
CA ASP A 35 -13.31 -21.48 11.12
C ASP A 35 -13.09 -22.35 9.86
N VAL A 36 -13.33 -21.78 8.68
CA VAL A 36 -13.03 -22.45 7.41
C VAL A 36 -11.53 -22.67 7.23
N ALA A 37 -10.70 -21.66 7.52
CA ALA A 37 -9.26 -21.76 7.40
C ALA A 37 -8.68 -22.81 8.36
N GLN A 38 -9.12 -22.81 9.63
CA GLN A 38 -8.67 -23.77 10.63
C GLN A 38 -9.06 -25.22 10.26
N ARG A 39 -10.31 -25.45 9.84
CA ARG A 39 -10.75 -26.78 9.35
C ARG A 39 -9.97 -27.27 8.13
N ARG A 40 -9.39 -26.35 7.37
CA ARG A 40 -8.55 -26.65 6.20
C ARG A 40 -7.06 -26.74 6.52
N GLY A 41 -6.65 -26.70 7.79
CA GLY A 41 -5.25 -26.87 8.19
C GLY A 41 -4.40 -25.59 8.07
N TYR A 42 -5.03 -24.41 8.05
CA TYR A 42 -4.29 -23.15 8.20
C TYR A 42 -4.14 -22.80 9.68
N GLU A 43 -2.98 -22.28 10.02
CA GLU A 43 -2.68 -21.78 11.36
C GLU A 43 -2.51 -20.27 11.35
N ARG A 44 -3.07 -19.62 12.38
CA ARG A 44 -2.93 -18.20 12.60
C ARG A 44 -1.50 -17.90 13.03
N THR A 45 -0.87 -16.93 12.40
CA THR A 45 0.45 -16.44 12.82
C THR A 45 0.35 -15.15 13.62
N GLU A 46 1.44 -14.81 14.31
CA GLU A 46 1.63 -13.50 14.95
C GLU A 46 1.86 -12.36 13.94
N ARG A 47 1.96 -12.67 12.64
CA ARG A 47 2.07 -11.64 11.59
C ARG A 47 0.69 -11.13 11.23
N PHE A 48 0.59 -9.83 10.98
CA PHE A 48 -0.66 -9.18 10.60
C PHE A 48 -0.39 -8.01 9.66
N SER A 49 -1.42 -7.63 8.90
CA SER A 49 -1.44 -6.39 8.13
C SER A 49 -2.21 -5.31 8.87
N TYR A 50 -1.90 -4.05 8.62
CA TYR A 50 -2.61 -2.91 9.19
C TYR A 50 -3.62 -2.36 8.20
N TYR A 51 -4.88 -2.23 8.62
CA TYR A 51 -5.90 -1.53 7.86
C TYR A 51 -6.49 -0.45 8.76
N GLY A 52 -6.49 0.79 8.29
CA GLY A 52 -7.05 1.94 8.98
C GLY A 52 -8.03 2.66 8.07
N LYS A 53 -9.07 3.21 8.68
CA LYS A 53 -10.07 4.04 8.02
C LYS A 53 -10.00 5.43 8.64
N ARG A 54 -9.91 6.46 7.80
CA ARG A 54 -9.94 7.87 8.24
C ARG A 54 -11.18 8.57 7.70
N ASP A 55 -11.87 9.28 8.60
CA ASP A 55 -12.92 10.21 8.22
C ASP A 55 -12.34 11.57 7.83
N LEU A 56 -12.60 11.99 6.59
CA LEU A 56 -12.17 13.27 6.03
C LEU A 56 -13.11 14.44 6.38
N SER A 57 -14.25 14.20 7.04
CA SER A 57 -15.06 15.26 7.65
C SER A 57 -14.26 15.98 8.74
N THR A 58 -13.46 15.23 9.48
CA THR A 58 -12.58 15.74 10.54
C THR A 58 -11.47 16.63 9.97
N ALA A 59 -10.98 17.56 10.80
CA ALA A 59 -9.86 18.42 10.44
C ALA A 59 -8.62 17.56 10.10
N ILE A 60 -8.00 17.86 8.97
CA ILE A 60 -6.72 17.27 8.56
C ILE A 60 -5.65 18.23 9.06
N SER A 61 -4.75 17.75 9.93
CA SER A 61 -3.62 18.54 10.43
C SER A 61 -2.82 19.16 9.28
N PRO A 62 -2.33 20.40 9.38
CA PRO A 62 -1.54 21.03 8.33
C PRO A 62 -0.25 20.25 8.04
N THR A 63 0.25 20.37 6.81
CA THR A 63 1.52 19.74 6.42
C THR A 63 2.65 20.46 7.13
N ALA A 64 3.43 19.71 7.90
CA ALA A 64 4.61 20.17 8.62
C ALA A 64 5.80 19.27 8.26
N LEU A 65 6.37 19.51 7.07
CA LEU A 65 7.62 18.86 6.66
C LEU A 65 8.81 19.52 7.35
N PRO A 66 9.87 18.76 7.69
CA PRO A 66 11.13 19.36 8.09
C PRO A 66 11.71 20.25 6.97
N LYS A 67 12.52 21.24 7.33
CA LYS A 67 13.22 22.08 6.36
C LYS A 67 14.03 21.22 5.39
N GLY A 68 13.98 21.56 4.11
CA GLY A 68 14.71 20.85 3.04
C GLY A 68 13.92 19.75 2.34
N TYR A 69 12.63 19.57 2.68
CA TYR A 69 11.74 18.65 1.99
C TYR A 69 10.53 19.35 1.37
N LEU A 70 10.06 18.80 0.25
CA LEU A 70 8.88 19.27 -0.47
C LEU A 70 7.96 18.09 -0.77
N ILE A 71 6.64 18.30 -0.75
CA ILE A 71 5.66 17.34 -1.28
C ILE A 71 5.16 17.86 -2.62
N ARG A 72 5.13 16.99 -3.62
CA ARG A 72 4.54 17.25 -4.94
C ARG A 72 4.09 15.94 -5.61
N PRO A 73 3.22 16.00 -6.63
CA PRO A 73 3.04 14.88 -7.54
C PRO A 73 4.33 14.54 -8.31
N ILE A 74 4.42 13.32 -8.81
CA ILE A 74 5.42 12.99 -9.84
C ILE A 74 5.15 13.79 -11.13
N SER A 75 6.19 14.20 -11.84
CA SER A 75 6.06 15.02 -13.05
C SER A 75 6.58 14.36 -14.32
N ASP A 76 7.77 13.77 -14.29
CA ASP A 76 8.49 13.36 -15.51
C ASP A 76 9.01 11.91 -15.43
N LEU A 77 9.70 11.48 -16.50
CA LEU A 77 10.29 10.15 -16.59
C LEU A 77 11.33 9.87 -15.50
N LYS A 78 12.06 10.89 -15.05
CA LYS A 78 13.08 10.77 -13.98
C LYS A 78 12.40 10.50 -12.65
N ASP A 79 11.27 11.12 -12.38
CA ASP A 79 10.48 10.81 -11.19
C ASP A 79 9.93 9.39 -11.23
N ILE A 80 9.42 8.94 -12.38
CA ILE A 80 8.89 7.57 -12.54
C ILE A 80 9.98 6.54 -12.27
N GLU A 81 11.19 6.76 -12.79
CA GLU A 81 12.33 5.89 -12.53
C GLU A 81 12.70 5.85 -11.04
N GLN A 82 12.90 7.02 -10.41
CA GLN A 82 13.20 7.12 -8.98
C GLN A 82 12.09 6.50 -8.12
N ARG A 83 10.83 6.67 -8.51
CA ARG A 83 9.64 6.13 -7.84
C ARG A 83 9.59 4.61 -7.88
N ALA A 84 9.97 4.02 -9.02
CA ALA A 84 10.07 2.58 -9.22
C ALA A 84 11.20 1.98 -8.38
N VAL A 85 12.39 2.60 -8.39
CA VAL A 85 13.54 2.22 -7.56
C VAL A 85 13.20 2.32 -6.07
N LEU A 86 12.59 3.43 -5.65
CA LEU A 86 12.23 3.61 -4.25
C LEU A 86 11.15 2.62 -3.79
N HIS A 87 10.27 2.17 -4.68
CA HIS A 87 9.30 1.12 -4.36
C HIS A 87 10.03 -0.15 -3.89
N GLU A 88 11.04 -0.61 -4.64
CA GLU A 88 11.83 -1.79 -4.32
C GLU A 88 12.53 -1.65 -2.97
N ILE A 89 13.20 -0.51 -2.76
CA ILE A 89 13.91 -0.18 -1.52
C ILE A 89 12.94 -0.17 -0.32
N ALA A 90 11.78 0.46 -0.47
CA ALA A 90 10.80 0.59 0.60
C ALA A 90 10.04 -0.71 0.89
N ALA A 91 9.77 -1.52 -0.13
CA ALA A 91 9.05 -2.79 -0.03
C ALA A 91 9.93 -3.98 0.36
N GLY A 92 11.26 -3.82 0.36
CA GLY A 92 12.20 -4.87 0.74
C GLY A 92 12.33 -5.98 -0.33
N GLY A 93 12.38 -5.59 -1.61
CA GLY A 93 12.68 -6.52 -2.72
C GLY A 93 11.56 -6.78 -3.73
N SER A 94 10.41 -6.09 -3.61
CA SER A 94 9.38 -6.11 -4.66
C SER A 94 9.76 -5.13 -5.77
N ARG A 95 10.50 -5.59 -6.77
CA ARG A 95 10.95 -4.74 -7.88
C ARG A 95 9.83 -4.48 -8.88
N ILE A 96 9.63 -3.20 -9.21
CA ILE A 96 8.80 -2.74 -10.33
C ILE A 96 9.74 -1.97 -11.25
N THR A 97 9.72 -2.27 -12.55
CA THR A 97 10.52 -1.50 -13.53
C THR A 97 9.80 -0.21 -13.91
N GLN A 98 10.55 0.77 -14.43
CA GLN A 98 9.97 2.01 -14.97
C GLN A 98 8.88 1.71 -16.02
N ALA A 99 9.16 0.78 -16.94
CA ALA A 99 8.21 0.36 -17.97
C ALA A 99 6.93 -0.25 -17.37
N GLN A 100 7.05 -1.13 -16.38
CA GLN A 100 5.89 -1.69 -15.68
C GLN A 100 5.09 -0.60 -14.95
N TYR A 101 5.76 0.38 -14.36
CA TYR A 101 5.10 1.51 -13.71
C TYR A 101 4.32 2.34 -14.73
N GLN A 102 4.92 2.67 -15.88
CA GLN A 102 4.25 3.38 -16.96
C GLN A 102 3.06 2.60 -17.53
N THR A 103 3.19 1.28 -17.70
CA THR A 103 2.06 0.43 -18.07
C THR A 103 0.92 0.55 -17.07
N MET A 104 1.21 0.48 -15.76
CA MET A 104 0.22 0.69 -14.71
C MET A 104 -0.42 2.08 -14.79
N MET A 105 0.37 3.14 -14.94
CA MET A 105 -0.13 4.52 -15.06
C MET A 105 -1.12 4.67 -16.24
N ASN A 106 -0.87 3.98 -17.35
CA ASN A 106 -1.67 4.07 -18.57
C ASN A 106 -2.90 3.15 -18.56
N GLN A 107 -2.83 2.01 -17.86
CA GLN A 107 -3.88 0.97 -17.92
C GLN A 107 -4.81 0.97 -16.70
N ALA A 108 -4.35 1.47 -15.55
CA ALA A 108 -5.17 1.49 -14.35
C ALA A 108 -6.21 2.61 -14.44
N PHE A 109 -7.49 2.22 -14.57
CA PHE A 109 -8.62 3.14 -14.77
C PHE A 109 -8.74 4.23 -13.70
N THR A 110 -8.35 3.94 -12.46
CA THR A 110 -8.40 4.88 -11.32
C THR A 110 -7.08 5.61 -11.07
N TYR A 111 -6.06 5.40 -11.90
CA TYR A 111 -4.78 6.08 -11.74
C TYR A 111 -4.88 7.55 -12.09
N ARG A 112 -4.21 8.37 -11.30
CA ARG A 112 -4.19 9.83 -11.40
C ARG A 112 -2.82 10.33 -11.00
N GLN A 113 -2.10 10.92 -11.95
CA GLN A 113 -0.74 11.41 -11.71
C GLN A 113 -0.71 12.52 -10.64
N ASP A 114 -1.74 13.36 -10.57
CA ASP A 114 -1.90 14.40 -9.54
C ASP A 114 -2.09 13.84 -8.11
N LEU A 115 -2.37 12.54 -7.98
CA LEU A 115 -2.52 11.82 -6.73
C LEU A 115 -1.37 10.84 -6.43
N ASP A 116 -0.35 10.79 -7.30
CA ASP A 116 0.86 10.00 -7.08
C ASP A 116 1.95 10.91 -6.50
N LEU A 117 1.92 11.04 -5.18
CA LEU A 117 2.66 12.04 -4.44
C LEU A 117 4.03 11.52 -3.98
N VAL A 118 5.02 12.39 -4.03
CA VAL A 118 6.39 12.14 -3.56
C VAL A 118 6.84 13.22 -2.59
N VAL A 119 7.74 12.85 -1.69
CA VAL A 119 8.57 13.79 -0.95
C VAL A 119 9.92 13.86 -1.62
N THR A 120 10.34 15.07 -1.98
CA THR A 120 11.69 15.32 -2.51
C THR A 120 12.54 16.08 -1.52
N THR A 121 13.85 15.85 -1.58
CA THR A 121 14.86 16.78 -1.08
C THR A 121 14.97 18.00 -2.02
N LEU A 122 15.73 19.03 -1.62
CA LEU A 122 15.94 20.23 -2.44
C LEU A 122 16.75 19.97 -3.72
N ASP A 123 17.60 18.96 -3.73
CA ASP A 123 18.36 18.47 -4.89
C ASP A 123 17.54 17.52 -5.79
N GLY A 124 16.26 17.28 -5.46
CA GLY A 124 15.32 16.55 -6.31
C GLY A 124 15.33 15.02 -6.14
N GLN A 125 15.99 14.49 -5.10
CA GLN A 125 15.92 13.07 -4.75
C GLN A 125 14.54 12.76 -4.16
N ILE A 126 13.84 11.77 -4.70
CA ILE A 126 12.61 11.24 -4.10
C ILE A 126 12.96 10.31 -2.93
N VAL A 127 12.45 10.62 -1.73
CA VAL A 127 12.79 9.92 -0.48
C VAL A 127 11.59 9.27 0.22
N ALA A 128 10.38 9.65 -0.17
CA ALA A 128 9.14 8.99 0.24
C ALA A 128 8.09 9.13 -0.86
N PHE A 129 7.10 8.24 -0.88
CA PHE A 129 6.02 8.28 -1.84
C PHE A 129 4.71 7.77 -1.24
N CYS A 130 3.59 8.20 -1.80
CA CYS A 130 2.31 7.53 -1.68
C CYS A 130 1.50 7.69 -2.97
N THR A 131 0.82 6.62 -3.40
CA THR A 131 -0.20 6.73 -4.44
C THR A 131 -1.57 6.76 -3.79
N ALA A 132 -2.37 7.80 -4.08
CA ALA A 132 -3.74 7.91 -3.62
C ALA A 132 -4.71 7.56 -4.76
N TRP A 133 -5.39 6.43 -4.63
CA TRP A 133 -6.42 6.00 -5.57
C TRP A 133 -7.74 6.67 -5.24
N PHE A 134 -8.48 7.06 -6.27
CA PHE A 134 -9.79 7.68 -6.13
C PHE A 134 -10.82 6.93 -6.97
N ASP A 135 -11.82 6.36 -6.30
CA ASP A 135 -13.03 5.85 -6.92
C ASP A 135 -14.11 6.94 -6.89
N ALA A 136 -14.33 7.59 -8.04
CA ALA A 136 -15.30 8.66 -8.17
C ALA A 136 -16.75 8.22 -8.00
N ARG A 137 -17.07 6.96 -8.34
CA ARG A 137 -18.43 6.42 -8.29
C ARG A 137 -18.85 6.17 -6.85
N ASN A 138 -17.98 5.50 -6.09
CA ASN A 138 -18.25 5.18 -4.69
C ASN A 138 -17.76 6.27 -3.72
N LYS A 139 -17.02 7.26 -4.23
CA LYS A 139 -16.40 8.35 -3.48
C LYS A 139 -15.46 7.84 -2.38
N ILE A 140 -14.63 6.84 -2.73
CA ILE A 140 -13.68 6.17 -1.84
C ILE A 140 -12.26 6.54 -2.24
N GLY A 141 -11.39 6.75 -1.25
CA GLY A 141 -9.96 6.89 -1.42
C GLY A 141 -9.19 5.69 -0.85
N VAL A 142 -8.07 5.31 -1.47
CA VAL A 142 -7.15 4.29 -0.94
C VAL A 142 -5.72 4.77 -1.07
N PHE A 143 -4.91 4.62 -0.02
CA PHE A 143 -3.47 4.87 -0.09
C PHE A 143 -2.70 3.58 -0.20
N GLU A 144 -2.18 3.30 -1.39
CA GLU A 144 -1.22 2.22 -1.62
C GLU A 144 -0.52 2.38 -2.97
N PRO A 145 0.75 2.02 -3.08
CA PRO A 145 1.67 1.73 -1.99
C PRO A 145 2.09 3.04 -1.28
N LEU A 146 2.59 2.90 -0.05
CA LEU A 146 3.19 3.99 0.74
C LEU A 146 4.58 3.53 1.18
N GLY A 147 5.60 4.35 0.94
CA GLY A 147 6.98 3.97 1.20
C GLY A 147 7.87 5.14 1.55
N CYS A 148 8.99 4.84 2.21
CA CYS A 148 10.03 5.80 2.54
C CYS A 148 11.37 5.10 2.62
N HIS A 149 12.37 5.75 2.04
CA HIS A 149 13.76 5.31 2.07
C HIS A 149 14.22 5.12 3.53
N PRO A 150 14.89 4.01 3.89
CA PRO A 150 15.32 3.71 5.26
C PRO A 150 15.97 4.88 6.00
N ASP A 151 16.93 5.56 5.35
CA ASP A 151 17.70 6.67 5.94
C ASP A 151 16.88 7.93 6.22
N TYR A 152 15.69 8.03 5.63
CA TYR A 152 14.77 9.17 5.76
C TYR A 152 13.58 8.87 6.66
N ARG A 153 13.52 7.68 7.27
CA ARG A 153 12.45 7.30 8.21
C ARG A 153 12.53 8.11 9.50
N ARG A 154 11.44 8.05 10.28
CA ARG A 154 11.28 8.75 11.58
C ARG A 154 11.33 10.28 11.52
N ARG A 155 11.27 10.88 10.31
CA ARG A 155 11.19 12.33 10.08
C ARG A 155 9.77 12.85 9.77
N GLY A 156 8.76 12.00 9.89
CA GLY A 156 7.35 12.37 9.63
C GLY A 156 6.96 12.53 8.15
N LEU A 157 7.82 12.14 7.20
CA LEU A 157 7.61 12.36 5.76
C LEU A 157 6.34 11.66 5.23
N THR A 158 6.19 10.37 5.51
CA THR A 158 5.01 9.59 5.06
C THR A 158 3.70 10.05 5.71
N ARG A 159 3.75 10.51 6.96
CA ARG A 159 2.60 11.09 7.64
C ARG A 159 2.13 12.36 6.92
N ASN A 160 3.07 13.22 6.55
CA ASN A 160 2.76 14.44 5.82
C ASN A 160 2.26 14.17 4.39
N LEU A 161 2.80 13.15 3.71
CA LEU A 161 2.26 12.67 2.43
C LEU A 161 0.79 12.26 2.54
N LEU A 162 0.44 11.50 3.57
CA LEU A 162 -0.94 11.10 3.82
C LEU A 162 -1.83 12.32 4.08
N TYR A 163 -1.38 13.31 4.87
CA TYR A 163 -2.13 14.54 5.06
C TYR A 163 -2.37 15.28 3.75
N GLU A 164 -1.37 15.40 2.89
CA GLU A 164 -1.53 16.04 1.59
C GLU A 164 -2.49 15.28 0.68
N GLY A 165 -2.29 13.97 0.53
CA GLY A 165 -3.19 13.15 -0.26
C GLY A 165 -4.63 13.19 0.25
N MET A 166 -4.85 13.24 1.57
CA MET A 166 -6.19 13.36 2.14
C MET A 166 -6.84 14.70 1.78
N ARG A 167 -6.08 15.79 1.69
CA ARG A 167 -6.60 17.07 1.19
C ARG A 167 -6.91 17.02 -0.29
N CYS A 168 -6.07 16.37 -1.11
CA CYS A 168 -6.36 16.15 -2.53
C CYS A 168 -7.66 15.35 -2.72
N LEU A 169 -7.80 14.22 -2.03
CA LEU A 169 -9.00 13.40 -2.06
C LEU A 169 -10.25 14.14 -1.57
N LYS A 170 -10.12 14.95 -0.50
CA LYS A 170 -11.22 15.78 0.00
C LYS A 170 -11.67 16.82 -1.04
N ARG A 171 -10.74 17.47 -1.75
CA ARG A 171 -11.05 18.40 -2.87
C ARG A 171 -11.76 17.71 -4.03
N LEU A 172 -11.48 16.43 -4.27
CA LEU A 172 -12.15 15.61 -5.29
C LEU A 172 -13.51 15.05 -4.83
N GLY A 173 -13.93 15.34 -3.59
CA GLY A 173 -15.25 14.99 -3.08
C GLY A 173 -15.37 13.56 -2.54
N VAL A 174 -14.27 12.93 -2.13
CA VAL A 174 -14.30 11.67 -1.35
C VAL A 174 -15.21 11.87 -0.13
N GLN A 175 -16.14 10.94 0.08
CA GLN A 175 -17.12 11.05 1.17
C GLN A 175 -16.46 10.80 2.54
N PRO A 176 -17.06 11.35 3.61
CA PRO A 176 -16.66 11.06 4.98
C PRO A 176 -16.51 9.55 5.22
N GLY A 177 -15.31 9.12 5.60
CA GLY A 177 -15.12 7.80 6.19
C GLY A 177 -14.56 6.70 5.30
N TYR A 178 -14.02 6.92 4.09
CA TYR A 178 -13.30 5.85 3.40
C TYR A 178 -12.03 6.34 2.75
N VAL A 179 -11.03 6.55 3.59
CA VAL A 179 -9.64 6.45 3.17
C VAL A 179 -9.05 5.22 3.83
N GLN A 180 -8.76 4.19 3.04
CA GLN A 180 -7.95 3.07 3.52
C GLN A 180 -6.50 3.53 3.58
N VAL A 181 -6.02 3.73 4.80
CA VAL A 181 -4.61 3.97 5.09
C VAL A 181 -4.09 2.72 5.78
N ARG A 182 -2.89 2.26 5.45
CA ARG A 182 -2.24 1.14 6.14
C ARG A 182 -1.77 1.49 7.57
N PHE A 183 -2.62 2.09 8.42
CA PHE A 183 -2.34 2.36 9.84
C PHE A 183 -3.63 2.32 10.69
N VAL A 184 -3.84 1.16 11.34
CA VAL A 184 -4.73 0.82 12.47
C VAL A 184 -6.17 1.34 12.48
N LEU A 185 -7.11 0.39 12.33
CA LEU A 185 -8.36 0.17 13.07
C LEU A 185 -8.64 -1.34 13.15
N GLU A 186 -8.17 -2.14 12.18
CA GLU A 186 -8.30 -3.59 12.18
C GLU A 186 -6.96 -4.29 11.88
N LYS A 187 -6.77 -5.48 12.49
CA LYS A 187 -5.57 -6.32 12.36
C LYS A 187 -5.95 -7.67 11.78
N PRO A 188 -6.09 -7.82 10.45
CA PRO A 188 -6.18 -9.15 9.87
C PRO A 188 -4.86 -9.90 10.08
N ASN A 189 -4.95 -11.06 10.70
CA ASN A 189 -3.82 -11.95 10.86
C ASN A 189 -3.53 -12.66 9.55
N ILE A 190 -2.24 -12.93 9.35
CA ILE A 190 -1.77 -13.80 8.28
C ILE A 190 -1.94 -15.24 8.79
N TRP A 191 -2.73 -16.02 8.06
CA TRP A 191 -2.84 -17.45 8.25
C TRP A 191 -2.00 -18.16 7.21
N VAL A 192 -1.29 -19.20 7.64
CA VAL A 192 -0.39 -19.98 6.80
C VAL A 192 -0.87 -21.42 6.79
N ASP A 193 -0.90 -22.03 5.61
CA ASP A 193 -1.19 -23.46 5.48
C ASP A 193 -0.04 -24.27 6.11
N SER A 194 -0.30 -24.88 7.27
CA SER A 194 0.75 -25.59 8.03
C SER A 194 1.06 -26.96 7.46
N ARG A 195 0.21 -27.49 6.57
CA ARG A 195 0.44 -28.76 5.86
C ARG A 195 1.57 -28.67 4.83
N LEU A 196 2.05 -27.46 4.54
CA LEU A 196 3.05 -27.15 3.51
C LEU A 196 4.37 -26.63 4.10
N GLN A 197 4.51 -26.67 5.44
CA GLN A 197 5.73 -26.27 6.14
C GLN A 197 6.72 -27.42 6.24
#